data_AF-A0A292PUR9-F1
#
_entry.id   AF-A0A292PUR9-F1
#
_cell.length_a   1.000
_cell.length_b   1.000
_cell.length_c   1.000
_cell.angle_alpha   90.00
_cell.angle_beta   90.00
_cell.angle_gamma   90.00
#
_symmetry.space_group_name_H-M   'P 1'
#
loop_
_entity.id
_entity.type
_entity.pdbx_description
1 polymer ?
#
loop_
_entity_poly.entity_id
_entity_poly.type
_entity_poly.pdbx_seq_one_letter_code
_entity_poly.pdbx_strand_id
1 'polypeptide(L)'
;MQLLASATESRDKDGLRSIPPPTWEFAETCAGDLEDTFHVHIGVERIDEEPGKYTYENGVEPPERYNIDVAEDLVRISGGRERGIWQATRTLRQRLILARKVAGVSQGDWRDEIIELKAGRVVDSPVHPTRAFLLDARRKWYSAGFLKDLCNYVSFSKLSEFRYHTSDNYPLNRGCNNTSQNIYSKFSQLPNNPVLHPLVPRHNEPHNRVEVESIEKLCASQGITITPEIKLPGMHWQ
;
A
#
# COMPACT_ATOMS: atom_id res chain seq x y z
N MET A 1 6.73 -23.84 -7.40
CA MET A 1 7.62 -22.70 -7.11
C MET A 1 7.50 -22.39 -5.62
N GLN A 2 8.58 -21.97 -4.96
CA GLN A 2 8.57 -21.50 -3.57
C GLN A 2 9.05 -20.04 -3.52
N LEU A 3 8.47 -19.24 -2.63
CA LEU A 3 8.97 -17.91 -2.27
C LEU A 3 9.76 -18.04 -0.97
N LEU A 4 11.08 -17.95 -1.07
CA LEU A 4 11.94 -17.88 0.11
C LEU A 4 11.95 -16.44 0.62
N ALA A 5 11.66 -16.27 1.91
CA ALA A 5 11.58 -14.96 2.56
C ALA A 5 12.42 -14.98 3.84
N SER A 6 13.13 -13.87 4.14
CA SER A 6 13.90 -13.79 5.38
C SER A 6 12.96 -13.93 6.58
N ALA A 7 13.28 -14.86 7.49
CA ALA A 7 12.53 -15.14 8.71
C ALA A 7 12.61 -14.01 9.74
N THR A 8 13.58 -13.10 9.58
CA THR A 8 13.86 -12.01 10.51
C THR A 8 12.60 -11.20 10.86
N GLU A 9 12.34 -11.04 12.16
CA GLU A 9 11.32 -10.11 12.69
C GLU A 9 11.74 -8.63 12.53
N SER A 10 12.73 -8.37 11.66
CA SER A 10 13.10 -7.01 11.27
C SER A 10 11.86 -6.30 10.71
N ARG A 11 11.65 -5.10 11.21
CA ARG A 11 10.63 -4.16 10.76
C ARG A 11 11.33 -2.83 10.57
N ASP A 12 10.96 -2.10 9.52
CA ASP A 12 11.55 -0.79 9.24
C ASP A 12 11.35 0.18 10.42
N LYS A 13 12.41 0.92 10.77
CA LYS A 13 12.48 1.77 11.97
C LYS A 13 12.61 3.27 11.66
N ASP A 14 12.51 3.65 10.39
CA ASP A 14 12.67 5.05 9.96
C ASP A 14 11.51 5.97 10.34
N GLY A 15 10.46 5.43 10.98
CA GLY A 15 9.35 6.18 11.56
C GLY A 15 8.27 6.59 10.57
N LEU A 16 8.38 6.24 9.28
CA LEU A 16 7.31 6.54 8.31
C LEU A 16 6.04 5.71 8.60
N ARG A 17 6.16 4.47 9.05
CA ARG A 17 5.02 3.56 9.28
C ARG A 17 4.74 3.34 10.76
N SER A 18 3.48 3.53 11.16
CA SER A 18 2.97 3.13 12.48
C SER A 18 2.89 1.62 12.66
N ILE A 19 2.71 0.87 11.57
CA ILE A 19 2.61 -0.60 11.54
C ILE A 19 3.48 -1.12 10.38
N PRO A 20 4.82 -1.14 10.50
CA PRO A 20 5.71 -1.67 9.48
C PRO A 20 5.62 -3.21 9.44
N PRO A 21 5.24 -3.85 8.31
CA PRO A 21 5.30 -5.32 8.19
C PRO A 21 6.76 -5.81 8.12
N PRO A 22 7.06 -7.02 8.62
CA PRO A 22 8.30 -7.73 8.39
C PRO A 22 8.29 -8.35 6.99
N THR A 23 9.46 -8.81 6.53
CA THR A 23 9.67 -9.43 5.22
C THR A 23 8.69 -10.56 4.90
N TRP A 24 8.39 -11.44 5.87
CA TRP A 24 7.53 -12.60 5.63
C TRP A 24 6.04 -12.24 5.41
N GLU A 25 5.50 -11.19 6.06
CA GLU A 25 4.11 -10.75 5.82
C GLU A 25 3.94 -10.25 4.37
N PHE A 26 4.98 -9.62 3.80
CA PHE A 26 5.00 -9.23 2.38
C PHE A 26 5.11 -10.44 1.43
N ALA A 27 5.85 -11.47 1.82
CA ALA A 27 5.95 -12.70 1.03
C ALA A 27 4.63 -13.48 1.01
N GLU A 28 3.94 -13.60 2.15
CA GLU A 28 2.60 -14.19 2.25
C GLU A 28 1.57 -13.37 1.45
N THR A 29 1.60 -12.05 1.53
CA THR A 29 0.74 -11.15 0.71
C THR A 29 1.03 -11.33 -0.80
N CYS A 30 2.30 -11.48 -1.18
CA CYS A 30 2.70 -11.74 -2.56
C CYS A 30 2.24 -13.12 -3.06
N ALA A 31 2.34 -14.16 -2.24
CA ALA A 31 1.87 -15.49 -2.58
C ALA A 31 0.35 -15.50 -2.84
N GLY A 32 -0.43 -14.84 -1.97
CA GLY A 32 -1.87 -14.64 -2.19
C GLY A 32 -2.19 -13.86 -3.46
N ASP A 33 -1.52 -12.72 -3.70
CA ASP A 33 -1.68 -11.94 -4.94
C ASP A 33 -1.42 -12.79 -6.21
N LEU A 34 -0.49 -13.74 -6.15
CA LEU A 34 -0.12 -14.61 -7.27
C LEU A 34 -1.08 -15.79 -7.43
N GLU A 35 -1.58 -16.36 -6.33
CA GLU A 35 -2.65 -17.37 -6.35
C GLU A 35 -3.97 -16.79 -6.91
N ASP A 36 -4.36 -15.58 -6.47
CA ASP A 36 -5.55 -14.89 -6.97
C ASP A 36 -5.44 -14.48 -8.44
N THR A 37 -4.25 -14.08 -8.91
CA THR A 37 -4.06 -13.54 -10.28
C THR A 37 -3.74 -14.64 -11.32
N PHE A 38 -3.04 -15.70 -10.90
CA PHE A 38 -2.48 -16.72 -11.80
C PHE A 38 -2.81 -18.17 -11.41
N HIS A 39 -3.49 -18.40 -10.28
CA HIS A 39 -3.80 -19.74 -9.74
C HIS A 39 -2.56 -20.63 -9.51
N VAL A 40 -1.41 -20.00 -9.26
CA VAL A 40 -0.17 -20.68 -8.90
C VAL A 40 -0.05 -20.67 -7.38
N HIS A 41 -0.27 -21.83 -6.75
CA HIS A 41 0.05 -22.01 -5.33
C HIS A 41 1.57 -21.91 -5.12
N ILE A 42 1.99 -21.01 -4.24
CA ILE A 42 3.40 -20.77 -3.92
C ILE A 42 3.58 -20.90 -2.41
N GLY A 43 4.33 -21.91 -1.98
CA GLY A 43 4.73 -22.02 -0.58
C GLY A 43 5.69 -20.89 -0.21
N VAL A 44 5.41 -20.20 0.91
CA VAL A 44 6.34 -19.25 1.52
C VAL A 44 7.15 -20.01 2.57
N GLU A 45 8.48 -19.98 2.42
CA GLU A 45 9.40 -20.57 3.40
C GLU A 45 10.23 -19.47 4.06
N ARG A 46 10.38 -19.57 5.39
CA ARG A 46 11.11 -18.61 6.21
C ARG A 46 12.55 -19.08 6.35
N ILE A 47 13.49 -18.32 5.83
CA ILE A 47 14.93 -18.64 5.82
C ILE A 47 15.74 -17.61 6.60
N ASP A 48 16.77 -18.06 7.32
CA ASP A 48 17.71 -17.16 8.00
C ASP A 48 18.85 -16.74 7.05
N GLU A 49 18.52 -15.88 6.08
CA GLU A 49 19.51 -15.18 5.24
C GLU A 49 19.74 -13.74 5.74
N GLU A 50 21.02 -13.37 5.89
CA GLU A 50 21.47 -12.01 6.15
C GLU A 50 21.12 -11.08 4.98
N PRO A 51 20.53 -9.88 5.23
CA PRO A 51 20.19 -8.96 4.16
C PRO A 51 21.44 -8.47 3.42
N GLY A 52 21.38 -8.49 2.08
CA GLY A 52 22.45 -7.95 1.23
C GLY A 52 22.64 -6.46 1.48
N LYS A 53 23.86 -6.05 1.85
CA LYS A 53 24.20 -4.64 2.10
C LYS A 53 24.27 -3.86 0.78
N TYR A 54 23.56 -2.74 0.71
CA TYR A 54 23.53 -1.88 -0.47
C TYR A 54 23.74 -0.40 -0.10
N THR A 55 24.32 0.38 -1.01
CA THR A 55 24.55 1.82 -0.82
C THR A 55 24.24 2.59 -2.10
N TYR A 56 23.69 3.81 -1.96
CA TYR A 56 23.66 4.82 -3.01
C TYR A 56 25.06 5.43 -3.22
N GLU A 57 25.23 6.15 -4.34
CA GLU A 57 26.42 7.00 -4.58
C GLU A 57 26.62 8.09 -3.51
N ASN A 58 25.55 8.52 -2.82
CA ASN A 58 25.62 9.46 -1.70
C ASN A 58 25.89 8.78 -0.33
N GLY A 59 26.17 7.47 -0.31
CA GLY A 59 26.49 6.69 0.89
C GLY A 59 25.30 6.27 1.76
N VAL A 60 24.07 6.72 1.47
CA VAL A 60 22.86 6.29 2.19
C VAL A 60 22.37 4.95 1.62
N GLU A 61 21.83 4.05 2.45
CA GLU A 61 21.18 2.83 1.96
C GLU A 61 19.70 3.12 1.62
N PRO A 62 19.28 2.95 0.34
CA PRO A 62 17.87 3.06 -0.02
C PRO A 62 17.02 1.97 0.64
N PRO A 63 16.02 2.34 1.47
CA PRO A 63 15.15 1.35 2.09
C PRO A 63 14.22 0.67 1.08
N GLU A 64 13.97 1.32 -0.06
CA GLU A 64 13.10 0.84 -1.15
C GLU A 64 13.85 0.31 -2.36
N ARG A 65 15.19 0.21 -2.33
CA ARG A 65 15.95 -0.45 -3.40
C ARG A 65 15.80 -1.95 -3.31
N TYR A 66 15.79 -2.60 -4.46
CA TYR A 66 15.74 -4.04 -4.56
C TYR A 66 16.50 -4.58 -5.76
N ASN A 67 16.72 -5.90 -5.72
CA ASN A 67 17.28 -6.70 -6.79
C ASN A 67 16.40 -7.94 -7.00
N ILE A 68 16.13 -8.28 -8.25
CA ILE A 68 15.45 -9.52 -8.65
C ILE A 68 16.40 -10.27 -9.57
N ASP A 69 16.85 -11.44 -9.14
CA ASP A 69 17.65 -12.36 -9.95
C ASP A 69 16.76 -13.53 -10.38
N VAL A 70 16.59 -13.71 -11.69
CA VAL A 70 15.83 -14.82 -12.29
C VAL A 70 16.82 -15.82 -12.89
N ALA A 71 16.85 -17.02 -12.33
CA ALA A 71 17.55 -18.20 -12.83
C ALA A 71 16.56 -19.16 -13.53
N GLU A 72 17.00 -20.36 -13.91
CA GLU A 72 16.15 -21.37 -14.58
C GLU A 72 15.07 -21.95 -13.64
N ASP A 73 15.39 -22.11 -12.35
CA ASP A 73 14.56 -22.77 -11.33
C ASP A 73 14.15 -21.84 -10.17
N LEU A 74 14.81 -20.70 -10.02
CA LEU A 74 14.68 -19.80 -8.88
C LEU A 74 14.51 -18.33 -9.28
N VAL A 75 13.55 -17.65 -8.65
CA VAL A 75 13.47 -16.18 -8.61
C VAL A 75 13.86 -15.72 -7.22
N ARG A 76 15.04 -15.09 -7.07
CA ARG A 76 15.50 -14.50 -5.81
C ARG A 76 15.14 -13.02 -5.78
N ILE A 77 14.43 -12.60 -4.74
CA ILE A 77 14.19 -11.19 -4.41
C ILE A 77 15.08 -10.81 -3.22
N SER A 78 15.73 -9.66 -3.30
CA SER A 78 16.46 -9.03 -2.18
C SER A 78 16.18 -7.53 -2.15
N GLY A 79 16.14 -6.93 -0.96
CA GLY A 79 15.89 -5.50 -0.77
C GLY A 79 16.85 -4.90 0.25
N GLY A 80 17.07 -3.59 0.20
CA GLY A 80 17.83 -2.87 1.24
C GLY A 80 17.10 -2.86 2.59
N ARG A 81 15.75 -2.85 2.55
CA ARG A 81 14.85 -3.10 3.69
C ARG A 81 13.59 -3.85 3.22
N GLU A 82 12.69 -4.13 4.16
CA GLU A 82 11.42 -4.83 3.95
C GLU A 82 10.56 -4.13 2.87
N ARG A 83 10.63 -2.79 2.79
CA ARG A 83 9.94 -2.02 1.73
C ARG A 83 10.49 -2.30 0.34
N GLY A 84 11.81 -2.42 0.18
CA GLY A 84 12.42 -2.78 -1.10
C GLY A 84 11.93 -4.14 -1.58
N ILE A 85 11.86 -5.12 -0.67
CA ILE A 85 11.31 -6.45 -0.96
C ILE A 85 9.86 -6.33 -1.45
N TRP A 86 9.02 -5.53 -0.79
CA TRP A 86 7.66 -5.28 -1.28
C TRP A 86 7.63 -4.67 -2.69
N GLN A 87 8.41 -3.63 -2.97
CA GLN A 87 8.45 -3.01 -4.31
C GLN A 87 8.92 -4.00 -5.39
N ALA A 88 9.80 -4.93 -5.04
CA ALA A 88 10.22 -6.02 -5.93
C ALA A 88 9.06 -6.96 -6.29
N THR A 89 8.18 -7.30 -5.35
CA THR A 89 6.99 -8.13 -5.64
C THR A 89 6.10 -7.50 -6.71
N ARG A 90 5.95 -6.16 -6.67
CA ARG A 90 5.14 -5.42 -7.66
C ARG A 90 5.77 -5.52 -9.06
N THR A 91 7.10 -5.46 -9.16
CA THR A 91 7.84 -5.68 -10.42
C THR A 91 7.76 -7.13 -10.90
N LEU A 92 7.84 -8.12 -10.00
CA LEU A 92 7.66 -9.54 -10.37
C LEU A 92 6.25 -9.76 -10.94
N ARG A 93 5.22 -9.27 -10.26
CA ARG A 93 3.82 -9.33 -10.73
C ARG A 93 3.64 -8.64 -12.09
N GLN A 94 4.26 -7.48 -12.30
CA GLN A 94 4.27 -6.78 -13.59
C GLN A 94 4.92 -7.61 -14.70
N ARG A 95 6.07 -8.27 -14.44
CA ARG A 95 6.73 -9.13 -15.42
C ARG A 95 5.89 -10.38 -15.74
N LEU A 96 5.23 -10.99 -14.75
CA LEU A 96 4.33 -12.13 -14.95
C LEU A 96 3.08 -11.75 -15.78
N ILE A 97 2.46 -10.59 -15.53
CA ILE A 97 1.34 -10.08 -16.36
C ILE A 97 1.78 -9.90 -17.82
N LEU A 98 2.98 -9.33 -18.04
CA LEU A 98 3.52 -9.15 -19.40
C LEU A 98 3.86 -10.48 -20.06
N ALA A 99 4.43 -11.45 -19.34
CA ALA A 99 4.74 -12.77 -19.85
C ALA A 99 3.47 -13.54 -20.26
N ARG A 100 2.43 -13.56 -19.41
CA ARG A 100 1.11 -14.14 -19.72
C ARG A 100 0.49 -13.55 -20.99
N LYS A 101 0.58 -12.22 -21.15
CA LYS A 101 0.12 -11.52 -22.36
C LYS A 101 0.92 -11.90 -23.61
N VAL A 102 2.24 -12.06 -23.50
CA VAL A 102 3.11 -12.49 -24.61
C VAL A 102 2.84 -13.95 -25.01
N ALA A 103 2.50 -14.81 -24.05
CA ALA A 103 2.08 -16.19 -24.30
C ALA A 103 0.70 -16.31 -24.99
N GLY A 104 -0.02 -15.20 -25.21
CA GLY A 104 -1.31 -15.18 -25.89
C GLY A 104 -2.49 -15.66 -25.03
N VAL A 105 -2.29 -15.87 -23.72
CA VAL A 105 -3.33 -16.36 -22.83
C VAL A 105 -4.32 -15.23 -22.50
N SER A 106 -5.60 -15.51 -22.73
CA SER A 106 -6.71 -14.59 -22.41
C SER A 106 -7.22 -14.83 -20.99
N GLN A 107 -7.75 -13.79 -20.35
CA GLN A 107 -8.32 -13.89 -19.01
C GLN A 107 -9.54 -14.84 -19.03
N GLY A 108 -9.40 -16.02 -18.43
CA GLY A 108 -10.42 -17.07 -18.40
C GLY A 108 -10.04 -18.38 -19.11
N ASP A 109 -8.92 -18.44 -19.83
CA ASP A 109 -8.40 -19.69 -20.44
C ASP A 109 -7.60 -20.50 -19.40
N TRP A 110 -8.30 -21.15 -18.47
CA TRP A 110 -7.73 -21.91 -17.34
C TRP A 110 -7.09 -23.26 -17.72
N ARG A 111 -6.26 -23.29 -18.77
CA ARG A 111 -5.40 -24.43 -19.09
C ARG A 111 -4.16 -24.40 -18.17
N ASP A 112 -3.32 -25.43 -18.25
CA ASP A 112 -2.01 -25.44 -17.58
C ASP A 112 -1.11 -24.31 -18.16
N GLU A 113 -1.19 -23.13 -17.57
CA GLU A 113 -0.50 -21.91 -18.04
C GLU A 113 1.01 -21.99 -17.74
N ILE A 114 1.82 -22.30 -18.76
CA ILE A 114 3.27 -22.17 -18.68
C ILE A 114 3.66 -20.71 -18.91
N ILE A 115 3.87 -19.96 -17.83
CA ILE A 115 4.36 -18.58 -17.86
C ILE A 115 5.88 -18.56 -17.70
N GLU A 116 6.61 -18.40 -18.80
CA GLU A 116 8.07 -18.31 -18.78
C GLU A 116 8.57 -16.90 -18.44
N LEU A 117 9.47 -16.80 -17.45
CA LEU A 117 10.24 -15.59 -17.17
C LEU A 117 11.63 -15.71 -17.76
N LYS A 118 12.05 -14.73 -18.58
CA LYS A 118 13.42 -14.68 -19.09
C LYS A 118 14.41 -14.46 -17.95
N ALA A 119 15.40 -15.36 -17.85
CA ALA A 119 16.53 -15.26 -16.94
C ALA A 119 17.26 -13.91 -17.06
N GLY A 120 17.81 -13.44 -15.95
CA GLY A 120 18.51 -12.16 -15.87
C GLY A 120 18.23 -11.39 -14.58
N ARG A 121 18.78 -10.19 -14.50
CA ARG A 121 18.84 -9.39 -13.28
C ARG A 121 18.14 -8.03 -13.43
N VAL A 122 17.40 -7.62 -12.41
CA VAL A 122 16.77 -6.29 -12.32
C VAL A 122 17.19 -5.64 -11.01
N VAL A 123 17.87 -4.49 -11.09
CA VAL A 123 18.18 -3.64 -9.94
C VAL A 123 17.39 -2.34 -10.11
N ASP A 124 16.64 -1.94 -9.08
CA ASP A 124 15.77 -0.75 -9.14
C ASP A 124 15.67 -0.07 -7.76
N SER A 125 15.44 1.25 -7.77
CA SER A 125 15.34 2.11 -6.58
C SER A 125 14.59 3.39 -6.95
N PRO A 126 13.69 3.91 -6.09
CA PRO A 126 12.98 5.14 -6.39
C PRO A 126 13.90 6.36 -6.31
N VAL A 127 13.77 7.28 -7.27
CA VAL A 127 14.49 8.57 -7.30
C VAL A 127 14.05 9.50 -6.16
N HIS A 128 12.81 9.35 -5.68
CA HIS A 128 12.25 10.15 -4.58
C HIS A 128 11.73 9.25 -3.46
N PRO A 129 12.07 9.53 -2.18
CA PRO A 129 11.66 8.70 -1.05
C PRO A 129 10.15 8.75 -0.80
N THR A 130 9.55 9.94 -0.90
CA THR A 130 8.11 10.16 -0.80
C THR A 130 7.46 10.07 -2.18
N ARG A 131 6.54 9.13 -2.33
CA ARG A 131 5.69 8.98 -3.53
C ARG A 131 4.25 8.83 -3.05
N ALA A 132 3.62 9.99 -2.85
CA ALA A 132 2.33 10.11 -2.19
C ALA A 132 1.20 10.46 -3.16
N PHE A 133 -0.01 10.00 -2.85
CA PHE A 133 -1.26 10.52 -3.40
C PHE A 133 -2.14 11.08 -2.27
N LEU A 134 -3.07 11.98 -2.60
CA LEU A 134 -4.02 12.55 -1.67
C LEU A 134 -5.45 12.21 -2.09
N LEU A 135 -6.26 11.73 -1.14
CA LEU A 135 -7.72 11.61 -1.32
C LEU A 135 -8.42 12.62 -0.43
N ASP A 136 -9.24 13.49 -1.04
CA ASP A 136 -10.24 14.26 -0.32
C ASP A 136 -11.39 13.34 0.12
N ALA A 137 -11.26 12.79 1.31
CA ALA A 137 -12.26 11.92 1.92
C ALA A 137 -13.26 12.67 2.80
N ARG A 138 -13.28 14.02 2.81
CA ARG A 138 -14.34 14.77 3.50
C ARG A 138 -15.41 15.29 2.55
N ARG A 139 -15.10 15.77 1.35
CA ARG A 139 -16.18 16.28 0.44
C ARG A 139 -17.08 15.17 -0.13
N LYS A 140 -16.67 13.90 -0.02
CA LYS A 140 -17.49 12.71 -0.23
C LYS A 140 -17.15 11.64 0.79
N TRP A 141 -18.08 10.72 1.04
CA TRP A 141 -17.79 9.47 1.75
C TRP A 141 -17.29 8.38 0.81
N TYR A 142 -16.41 7.53 1.33
CA TYR A 142 -15.81 6.37 0.68
C TYR A 142 -15.88 5.21 1.66
N SER A 143 -16.23 4.01 1.19
CA SER A 143 -16.33 2.83 2.05
C SER A 143 -14.94 2.32 2.46
N ALA A 144 -14.86 1.60 3.58
CA ALA A 144 -13.62 0.96 4.00
C ALA A 144 -13.07 -0.02 2.95
N GLY A 145 -13.95 -0.68 2.18
CA GLY A 145 -13.56 -1.50 1.02
C GLY A 145 -12.90 -0.68 -0.08
N PHE A 146 -13.50 0.43 -0.50
CA PHE A 146 -12.89 1.30 -1.52
C PHE A 146 -11.51 1.83 -1.11
N LEU A 147 -11.34 2.24 0.16
CA LEU A 147 -10.05 2.73 0.66
C LEU A 147 -8.97 1.64 0.65
N LYS A 148 -9.37 0.40 0.93
CA LYS A 148 -8.53 -0.81 0.85
C LYS A 148 -8.13 -1.14 -0.59
N ASP A 149 -9.09 -1.15 -1.51
CA ASP A 149 -8.86 -1.40 -2.94
C ASP A 149 -7.94 -0.31 -3.53
N LEU A 150 -8.12 0.95 -3.12
CA LEU A 150 -7.27 2.06 -3.54
C LEU A 150 -5.82 1.87 -3.11
N CYS A 151 -5.56 1.38 -1.88
CA CYS A 151 -4.22 1.04 -1.43
C CYS A 151 -3.57 -0.08 -2.26
N ASN A 152 -4.30 -1.14 -2.63
CA ASN A 152 -3.80 -2.17 -3.53
C ASN A 152 -3.47 -1.59 -4.92
N TYR A 153 -4.41 -0.81 -5.49
CA TYR A 153 -4.26 -0.20 -6.81
C TYR A 153 -3.04 0.74 -6.91
N VAL A 154 -2.83 1.62 -5.93
CA VAL A 154 -1.69 2.54 -5.95
C VAL A 154 -0.36 1.84 -5.66
N SER A 155 -0.39 0.75 -4.89
CA SER A 155 0.79 -0.07 -4.57
C SER A 155 1.36 -0.76 -5.80
N PHE A 156 0.51 -1.21 -6.72
CA PHE A 156 0.95 -1.72 -8.02
C PHE A 156 1.86 -0.72 -8.78
N SER A 157 1.56 0.57 -8.67
CA SER A 157 2.34 1.68 -9.26
C SER A 157 3.51 2.16 -8.38
N LYS A 158 3.86 1.40 -7.33
CA LYS A 158 4.95 1.69 -6.39
C LYS A 158 4.84 3.03 -5.65
N LEU A 159 3.64 3.59 -5.51
CA LEU A 159 3.39 4.64 -4.51
C LEU A 159 3.56 4.05 -3.11
N SER A 160 3.97 4.87 -2.14
CA SER A 160 4.38 4.43 -0.79
C SER A 160 3.62 5.14 0.34
N GLU A 161 2.90 6.22 0.02
CA GLU A 161 2.19 7.08 0.96
C GLU A 161 0.77 7.42 0.48
N PHE A 162 -0.18 7.37 1.41
CA PHE A 162 -1.56 7.78 1.23
C PHE A 162 -1.87 8.94 2.19
N ARG A 163 -1.95 10.16 1.65
CA ARG A 163 -2.40 11.35 2.39
C ARG A 163 -3.93 11.30 2.47
N TYR A 164 -4.44 10.96 3.64
CA TYR A 164 -5.87 10.76 3.86
C TYR A 164 -6.47 12.02 4.47
N HIS A 165 -7.19 12.82 3.66
CA HIS A 165 -7.75 14.09 4.12
C HIS A 165 -9.04 13.85 4.92
N THR A 166 -8.96 13.99 6.25
CA THR A 166 -10.05 13.61 7.17
C THR A 166 -10.88 14.79 7.69
N SER A 167 -10.37 16.04 7.60
CA SER A 167 -11.14 17.27 7.85
C SER A 167 -10.84 18.42 6.85
N ASP A 168 -11.90 19.17 6.45
CA ASP A 168 -12.11 20.19 5.36
C ASP A 168 -13.64 20.36 5.03
N ASN A 169 -14.23 21.56 5.00
CA ASN A 169 -15.68 21.75 4.73
C ASN A 169 -15.99 21.98 3.24
N TYR A 170 -17.26 21.86 2.82
CA TYR A 170 -17.60 22.21 1.43
C TYR A 170 -17.33 23.70 1.20
N PRO A 171 -16.64 24.10 0.11
CA PRO A 171 -16.28 25.49 -0.11
C PRO A 171 -17.53 26.37 -0.18
N LEU A 172 -17.54 27.43 0.62
CA LEU A 172 -18.55 28.48 0.52
C LEU A 172 -18.40 29.18 -0.84
N ASN A 173 -19.33 28.89 -1.76
CA ASN A 173 -19.44 29.67 -2.99
C ASN A 173 -19.69 31.14 -2.64
N ARG A 174 -18.91 32.02 -3.26
CA ARG A 174 -19.03 33.48 -3.12
C ARG A 174 -20.40 33.94 -3.64
N GLY A 175 -21.41 34.01 -2.77
CA GLY A 175 -22.74 34.54 -3.13
C GLY A 175 -23.97 33.96 -2.42
N CYS A 176 -23.86 32.91 -1.59
CA CYS A 176 -25.00 32.38 -0.85
C CYS A 176 -25.04 32.88 0.60
N ASN A 177 -26.20 33.36 1.05
CA ASN A 177 -26.49 33.76 2.46
C ASN A 177 -26.61 32.56 3.42
N ASN A 178 -25.94 31.44 3.15
CA ASN A 178 -25.97 30.27 4.02
C ASN A 178 -24.91 30.42 5.12
N THR A 179 -25.30 30.26 6.37
CA THR A 179 -24.38 30.23 7.51
C THR A 179 -23.42 29.03 7.42
N SER A 180 -22.20 29.20 7.95
CA SER A 180 -21.15 28.15 7.99
C SER A 180 -21.60 26.86 8.67
N GLN A 181 -22.58 26.96 9.57
CA GLN A 181 -23.19 25.88 10.33
C GLN A 181 -23.93 24.85 9.46
N ASN A 182 -24.43 25.25 8.29
CA ASN A 182 -25.35 24.44 7.48
C ASN A 182 -24.74 23.95 6.14
N ILE A 183 -23.42 24.01 5.99
CA ILE A 183 -22.71 23.44 4.84
C ILE A 183 -22.29 21.99 5.12
N TYR A 184 -22.09 21.21 4.06
CA TYR A 184 -21.56 19.85 4.21
C TYR A 184 -20.21 19.90 4.93
N SER A 185 -20.16 19.25 6.11
CA SER A 185 -18.95 18.99 6.88
C SER A 185 -19.05 17.61 7.54
N LYS A 186 -17.90 16.96 7.74
CA LYS A 186 -17.80 15.56 8.21
C LYS A 186 -16.56 15.32 9.10
N PHE A 187 -16.38 14.18 9.72
CA PHE A 187 -15.04 13.67 10.03
C PHE A 187 -14.97 12.27 9.43
N SER A 188 -13.84 11.88 8.84
CA SER A 188 -13.74 10.54 8.22
C SER A 188 -13.60 9.40 9.23
N GLN A 189 -13.33 9.72 10.49
CA GLN A 189 -13.24 8.79 11.60
C GLN A 189 -14.18 9.24 12.75
N LEU A 190 -14.86 8.28 13.36
CA LEU A 190 -15.65 8.51 14.57
C LEU A 190 -14.73 8.52 15.81
N PRO A 191 -14.79 9.55 16.67
CA PRO A 191 -14.04 9.54 17.92
C PRO A 191 -14.45 8.38 18.85
N ASN A 192 -13.47 7.77 19.52
CA ASN A 192 -13.74 6.71 20.51
C ASN A 192 -14.45 7.24 21.76
N ASN A 193 -14.27 8.52 22.09
CA ASN A 193 -14.91 9.16 23.24
C ASN A 193 -16.32 9.66 22.83
N PRO A 194 -17.43 9.14 23.42
CA PRO A 194 -18.78 9.56 23.08
C PRO A 194 -19.05 11.06 23.31
N VAL A 195 -18.33 11.69 24.23
CA VAL A 195 -18.41 13.15 24.48
C VAL A 195 -18.05 13.98 23.23
N LEU A 196 -17.27 13.41 22.32
CA LEU A 196 -16.87 14.05 21.06
C LEU A 196 -17.80 13.71 19.89
N HIS A 197 -18.77 12.81 20.05
CA HIS A 197 -19.72 12.47 18.97
C HIS A 197 -20.55 13.68 18.48
N PRO A 198 -20.99 14.63 19.32
CA PRO A 198 -21.68 15.85 18.85
C PRO A 198 -20.87 16.72 17.89
N LEU A 199 -19.54 16.55 17.80
CA LEU A 199 -18.68 17.24 16.82
C LEU A 199 -18.75 16.63 15.41
N VAL A 200 -19.47 15.51 15.26
CA VAL A 200 -19.52 14.72 14.03
C VAL A 200 -20.97 14.67 13.53
N PRO A 201 -21.43 15.70 12.78
CA PRO A 201 -22.86 15.90 12.47
C PRO A 201 -23.48 14.81 11.58
N ARG A 202 -22.67 13.92 11.01
CA ARG A 202 -23.12 12.74 10.27
C ARG A 202 -22.57 11.50 10.97
N HIS A 203 -23.37 10.82 11.77
CA HIS A 203 -22.91 9.65 12.53
C HIS A 203 -22.77 8.38 11.69
N ASN A 204 -23.43 8.29 10.53
CA ASN A 204 -23.50 7.07 9.71
C ASN A 204 -22.42 6.98 8.60
N GLU A 205 -21.58 8.01 8.45
CA GLU A 205 -20.50 8.07 7.44
C GLU A 205 -19.08 7.82 8.01
N PRO A 206 -18.68 8.34 9.19
CA PRO A 206 -17.31 8.16 9.70
C PRO A 206 -17.01 6.69 9.99
N HIS A 207 -15.80 6.25 9.67
CA HIS A 207 -15.34 4.92 10.04
C HIS A 207 -15.13 4.82 11.56
N ASN A 208 -15.57 3.71 12.14
CA ASN A 208 -15.24 3.39 13.53
C ASN A 208 -13.78 2.93 13.66
N ARG A 209 -13.29 2.80 14.89
CA ARG A 209 -11.90 2.40 15.17
C ARG A 209 -11.48 1.10 14.50
N VAL A 210 -12.33 0.07 14.53
CA VAL A 210 -12.02 -1.26 13.98
C VAL A 210 -11.92 -1.19 12.45
N GLU A 211 -12.78 -0.40 11.81
CA GLU A 211 -12.68 -0.13 10.37
C GLU A 211 -11.36 0.57 10.03
N VAL A 212 -11.01 1.66 10.73
CA VAL A 212 -9.76 2.41 10.50
C VAL A 212 -8.53 1.52 10.69
N GLU A 213 -8.44 0.78 11.80
CA GLU A 213 -7.34 -0.18 12.04
C GLU A 213 -7.28 -1.26 10.94
N SER A 214 -8.42 -1.69 10.40
CA SER A 214 -8.45 -2.67 9.30
C SER A 214 -8.00 -2.07 7.95
N ILE A 215 -8.24 -0.78 7.71
CA ILE A 215 -7.75 -0.05 6.53
C ILE A 215 -6.24 0.14 6.66
N GLU A 216 -5.77 0.64 7.81
CA GLU A 216 -4.33 0.82 8.11
C GLU A 216 -3.54 -0.48 7.94
N LYS A 217 -4.03 -1.60 8.50
CA LYS A 217 -3.38 -2.92 8.36
C LYS A 217 -3.27 -3.39 6.91
N LEU A 218 -4.33 -3.27 6.11
CA LEU A 218 -4.28 -3.69 4.70
C LEU A 218 -3.39 -2.75 3.87
N CYS A 219 -3.50 -1.44 4.07
CA CYS A 219 -2.61 -0.49 3.39
C CYS A 219 -1.15 -0.78 3.76
N ALA A 220 -0.84 -1.06 5.03
CA ALA A 220 0.50 -1.44 5.47
C ALA A 220 1.01 -2.73 4.79
N SER A 221 0.21 -3.81 4.74
CA SER A 221 0.60 -5.06 4.05
C SER A 221 0.74 -4.86 2.53
N GLN A 222 0.00 -3.92 1.95
CA GLN A 222 0.17 -3.44 0.58
C GLN A 222 1.29 -2.41 0.42
N GLY A 223 2.15 -2.21 1.42
CA GLY A 223 3.28 -1.29 1.33
C GLY A 223 2.93 0.20 1.29
N ILE A 224 1.71 0.58 1.67
CA ILE A 224 1.20 1.94 1.72
C ILE A 224 1.14 2.46 3.16
N THR A 225 1.75 3.63 3.37
CA THR A 225 1.73 4.36 4.63
C THR A 225 0.54 5.32 4.65
N ILE A 226 -0.41 5.19 5.57
CA ILE A 226 -1.49 6.19 5.70
C ILE A 226 -1.00 7.36 6.56
N THR A 227 -1.09 8.58 6.04
CA THR A 227 -0.90 9.82 6.79
C THR A 227 -2.23 10.57 6.87
N PRO A 228 -2.98 10.47 7.98
CA PRO A 228 -4.21 11.24 8.15
C PRO A 228 -3.91 12.73 8.32
N GLU A 229 -4.68 13.58 7.63
CA GLU A 229 -4.63 15.03 7.77
C GLU A 229 -5.90 15.52 8.47
N ILE A 230 -5.72 16.31 9.53
CA ILE A 230 -6.77 17.09 10.21
C ILE A 230 -6.44 18.58 9.98
N LYS A 231 -7.28 19.27 9.21
CA LYS A 231 -7.03 20.61 8.66
C LYS A 231 -7.47 21.75 9.58
N LEU A 232 -6.63 22.06 10.56
CA LEU A 232 -6.82 23.22 11.46
C LEU A 232 -5.98 24.43 10.97
N PRO A 233 -6.40 25.69 11.21
CA PRO A 233 -7.67 26.12 11.79
C PRO A 233 -8.75 26.49 10.75
N GLY A 234 -8.42 26.61 9.46
CA GLY A 234 -9.23 27.37 8.50
C GLY A 234 -10.59 26.77 8.12
N MET A 235 -10.83 25.47 8.35
CA MET A 235 -12.04 24.76 7.88
C MET A 235 -12.80 24.05 9.02
N HIS A 236 -12.74 24.67 10.20
CA HIS A 236 -13.47 24.32 11.41
C HIS A 236 -14.04 25.59 12.09
N TRP A 237 -15.08 26.21 11.52
CA TRP A 237 -15.74 27.35 12.18
C TRP A 237 -17.26 27.26 12.15
N GLN A 238 -17.78 27.06 13.37
CA GLN A 238 -19.17 27.19 13.84
C GLN A 238 -20.19 26.32 13.11
#